data_AF-A0A6C0KLI4-F1
#
_entry.id   AF-A0A6C0KLI4-F1
#
_cell.length_a   1.000
_cell.length_b   1.000
_cell.length_c   1.000
_cell.angle_alpha   90.00
_cell.angle_beta   90.00
_cell.angle_gamma   90.00
#
_symmetry.space_group_name_H-M   'P 1'
#
loop_
_entity.id
_entity.type
_entity.pdbx_description
1 polymer ?
#
loop_
_entity_poly.entity_id
_entity_poly.type
_entity_poly.pdbx_seq_one_letter_code
_entity_poly.pdbx_strand_id
1 'polypeptide(L)'
;MYTIEALNTMKGKQLQDICTENHIKKSGKKSELIERILFHQEKRQKEEEEHKRIMEHGAQTRSDTFENIIRAFQMWCDKEGFFPYYGYITTKRVHINQIRSAFADYAQEEASLDGFFYMLFNVHDDWEFYDTTQQHREFDCDSMYNSNWLAQGMTEIYNTL
;
A
#
# COMPACT_ATOMS: atom_id res chain seq x y z
N MET A 1 14.79 -14.92 -11.83
CA MET A 1 14.98 -15.93 -10.77
C MET A 1 16.08 -16.89 -11.15
N TYR A 2 16.82 -17.40 -10.18
CA TYR A 2 17.85 -18.43 -10.41
C TYR A 2 17.28 -19.80 -10.05
N THR A 3 17.60 -20.83 -10.83
CA THR A 3 17.28 -22.22 -10.44
C THR A 3 18.36 -22.79 -9.53
N ILE A 4 18.02 -23.85 -8.80
CA ILE A 4 18.98 -24.53 -7.92
C ILE A 4 20.15 -25.12 -8.72
N GLU A 5 19.92 -25.64 -9.93
CA GLU A 5 20.95 -26.16 -10.82
C GLU A 5 21.91 -25.05 -11.25
N ALA A 6 21.37 -23.90 -11.67
CA ALA A 6 22.17 -22.76 -12.06
C ALA A 6 23.06 -22.28 -10.91
N LEU A 7 22.50 -22.11 -9.70
CA LEU A 7 23.26 -21.69 -8.51
C LEU A 7 24.33 -22.71 -8.10
N ASN A 8 24.05 -24.01 -8.25
CA ASN A 8 25.02 -25.07 -7.96
C ASN A 8 26.23 -25.05 -8.91
N THR A 9 26.09 -24.55 -10.14
CA THR A 9 27.24 -24.40 -11.06
C THR A 9 28.10 -23.17 -10.76
N MET A 10 27.59 -22.19 -10.00
CA MET A 10 28.30 -20.94 -9.72
C MET A 10 29.44 -21.10 -8.71
N LYS A 11 30.47 -20.27 -8.85
CA LYS A 11 31.55 -20.17 -7.86
C LYS A 11 31.07 -19.40 -6.63
N GLY A 12 31.69 -19.66 -5.48
CA GLY A 12 31.35 -18.99 -4.22
C GLY A 12 31.33 -17.46 -4.33
N LYS A 13 32.30 -16.89 -5.06
CA LYS A 13 32.37 -15.43 -5.28
C LYS A 13 31.14 -14.89 -6.03
N GLN A 14 30.67 -15.57 -7.07
CA GLN A 14 29.49 -15.16 -7.83
C GLN A 14 28.23 -15.17 -6.95
N LEU A 15 28.08 -16.18 -6.08
CA LEU A 15 26.97 -16.25 -5.13
C LEU A 15 27.03 -15.12 -4.09
N GLN A 16 28.23 -14.76 -3.62
CA GLN A 16 28.42 -13.62 -2.71
C GLN A 16 28.07 -12.28 -3.37
N ASP A 17 28.35 -12.14 -4.66
CA ASP A 17 28.03 -10.94 -5.43
C ASP A 17 26.49 -10.82 -5.59
N ILE A 18 25.80 -11.91 -5.93
CA ILE A 18 24.32 -11.96 -5.95
C ILE A 18 23.73 -11.58 -4.58
N CYS A 19 24.27 -12.12 -3.49
CA CYS A 19 23.82 -11.76 -2.15
C CYS A 19 24.00 -10.26 -1.88
N THR A 20 25.11 -9.66 -2.34
CA THR A 20 25.40 -8.24 -2.16
C THR A 20 24.41 -7.37 -2.93
N GLU A 21 24.15 -7.70 -4.19
CA GLU A 21 23.19 -6.98 -5.05
C GLU A 21 21.76 -7.00 -4.48
N ASN A 22 21.39 -8.10 -3.81
CA ASN A 22 20.07 -8.25 -3.19
C ASN A 22 20.05 -7.78 -1.72
N HIS A 23 21.11 -7.14 -1.24
CA HIS A 23 21.25 -6.66 0.14
C HIS A 23 21.02 -7.75 1.21
N ILE A 24 21.33 -9.01 0.89
CA ILE A 24 21.24 -10.15 1.81
C ILE A 24 22.63 -10.57 2.27
N LYS A 25 22.70 -11.24 3.43
CA LYS A 25 23.97 -11.67 4.04
C LYS A 25 24.80 -12.50 3.05
N LYS A 26 26.07 -12.11 2.83
CA LYS A 26 26.99 -12.74 1.86
C LYS A 26 28.04 -13.68 2.48
N SER A 27 28.03 -13.88 3.79
CA SER A 27 28.93 -14.82 4.46
C SER A 27 28.29 -16.20 4.66
N GLY A 28 29.13 -17.23 4.70
CA GLY A 28 28.71 -18.63 4.89
C GLY A 28 29.33 -19.58 3.86
N LYS A 29 28.94 -20.86 3.98
CA LYS A 29 29.30 -21.91 3.00
C LYS A 29 28.50 -21.71 1.71
N LYS A 30 28.98 -22.29 0.61
CA LYS A 30 28.31 -22.22 -0.70
C LYS A 30 26.83 -22.62 -0.63
N SER A 31 26.51 -23.74 0.02
CA SER A 31 25.12 -24.22 0.17
C SER A 31 24.23 -23.22 0.90
N GLU A 32 24.73 -22.57 1.96
CA GLU A 32 24.01 -21.56 2.74
C GLU A 32 23.73 -20.30 1.92
N LEU A 33 24.66 -19.90 1.02
CA LEU A 33 24.43 -18.78 0.11
C LEU A 33 23.33 -19.12 -0.92
N ILE A 34 23.34 -20.33 -1.46
CA ILE A 34 22.32 -20.80 -2.42
C ILE A 34 20.94 -20.80 -1.77
N GLU A 35 20.81 -21.40 -0.59
CA GLU A 35 19.54 -21.45 0.16
C GLU A 35 19.00 -20.03 0.43
N ARG A 36 19.87 -19.11 0.85
CA ARG A 36 19.50 -17.72 1.14
C ARG A 36 19.04 -16.96 -0.10
N ILE A 37 19.69 -17.20 -1.25
CA ILE A 37 19.28 -16.61 -2.52
C ILE A 37 17.90 -17.13 -2.92
N LEU A 38 17.68 -18.44 -2.87
CA LEU A 38 16.39 -19.05 -3.23
C LEU A 38 15.27 -18.55 -2.32
N PHE A 39 15.49 -18.55 -1.00
CA PHE A 39 14.52 -18.03 -0.03
C PHE A 39 14.18 -16.56 -0.27
N HIS A 40 15.19 -15.72 -0.56
CA HIS A 40 14.96 -14.31 -0.86
C HIS A 40 14.13 -14.12 -2.14
N GLN A 41 14.41 -14.91 -3.19
CA GLN A 41 13.66 -14.86 -4.44
C GLN A 41 12.21 -15.30 -4.27
N GLU A 42 11.98 -16.38 -3.53
CA GLU A 42 10.63 -16.87 -3.22
C GLU A 42 9.84 -15.83 -2.41
N LYS A 43 10.48 -15.22 -1.40
CA LYS A 43 9.86 -14.15 -0.61
C LYS A 43 9.44 -12.97 -1.50
N ARG A 44 10.35 -12.48 -2.35
CA ARG A 44 10.07 -11.40 -3.29
C ARG A 44 8.97 -11.74 -4.28
N GLN A 45 8.97 -12.95 -4.80
CA GLN A 45 7.93 -13.41 -5.72
C GLN A 45 6.56 -13.40 -5.04
N LYS A 46 6.46 -13.90 -3.80
CA LYS A 46 5.20 -13.86 -3.03
C LYS A 46 4.73 -12.43 -2.76
N GLU A 47 5.65 -11.52 -2.43
CA GLU A 47 5.34 -10.10 -2.25
C GLU A 47 4.85 -9.44 -3.55
N GLU A 48 5.48 -9.75 -4.70
CA GLU A 48 5.08 -9.25 -6.02
C GLU A 48 3.72 -9.83 -6.46
N GLU A 49 3.49 -11.12 -6.24
CA GLU A 49 2.21 -11.79 -6.52
C GLU A 49 1.08 -11.23 -5.64
N GLU A 50 1.33 -11.02 -4.36
CA GLU A 50 0.34 -10.45 -3.45
C GLU A 50 0.02 -9.00 -3.81
N HIS A 51 1.05 -8.19 -4.09
CA HIS A 51 0.84 -6.82 -4.57
C HIS A 51 0.03 -6.80 -5.86
N LYS A 52 0.30 -7.70 -6.81
CA LYS A 52 -0.48 -7.83 -8.04
C LYS A 52 -1.93 -8.20 -7.75
N ARG A 53 -2.19 -9.17 -6.86
CA ARG A 53 -3.54 -9.57 -6.46
C ARG A 53 -4.33 -8.41 -5.86
N ILE A 54 -3.72 -7.63 -4.95
CA ILE A 54 -4.34 -6.45 -4.34
C ILE A 54 -4.71 -5.42 -5.42
N MET A 55 -3.79 -5.16 -6.35
CA MET A 55 -4.03 -4.19 -7.44
C MET A 55 -5.15 -4.64 -8.38
N GLU A 56 -5.20 -5.92 -8.71
CA GLU A 56 -6.27 -6.51 -9.53
C GLU A 56 -7.61 -6.52 -8.78
N HIS A 57 -7.64 -6.88 -7.50
CA HIS A 57 -8.86 -6.85 -6.69
C HIS A 57 -9.40 -5.42 -6.57
N GLY A 58 -8.52 -4.45 -6.30
CA GLY A 58 -8.88 -3.04 -6.27
C GLY A 58 -9.41 -2.51 -7.59
N ALA A 59 -8.90 -2.97 -8.73
CA ALA A 59 -9.33 -2.50 -10.05
C ALA A 59 -10.75 -2.95 -10.46
N GLN A 60 -11.33 -3.93 -9.75
CA GLN A 60 -12.68 -4.41 -10.06
C GLN A 60 -13.72 -3.31 -9.83
N THR A 61 -14.63 -3.16 -10.79
CA THR A 61 -15.83 -2.30 -10.66
C THR A 61 -16.81 -2.97 -9.72
N ARG A 62 -17.40 -2.19 -8.82
CA ARG A 62 -18.37 -2.64 -7.80
C ARG A 62 -19.66 -1.84 -7.90
N SER A 63 -20.49 -1.89 -6.86
CA SER A 63 -21.76 -1.15 -6.80
C SER A 63 -21.55 0.35 -6.97
N ASP A 64 -22.59 1.04 -7.47
CA ASP A 64 -22.56 2.50 -7.64
C ASP A 64 -22.22 3.22 -6.34
N THR A 65 -22.74 2.76 -5.20
CA THR A 65 -22.41 3.28 -3.87
C THR A 65 -20.91 3.18 -3.58
N PHE A 66 -20.29 2.02 -3.83
CA PHE A 66 -18.86 1.83 -3.64
C PHE A 66 -18.06 2.78 -4.53
N GLU A 67 -18.41 2.87 -5.80
CA GLU A 67 -17.71 3.70 -6.78
C GLU A 67 -17.86 5.20 -6.45
N ASN A 68 -19.04 5.63 -6.01
CA ASN A 68 -19.28 7.01 -5.58
C ASN A 68 -18.49 7.37 -4.32
N ILE A 69 -18.35 6.46 -3.36
CA ILE A 69 -17.50 6.67 -2.17
C ILE A 69 -16.04 6.85 -2.58
N ILE A 70 -15.50 5.96 -3.41
CA ILE A 70 -14.11 6.06 -3.88
C ILE A 70 -13.89 7.35 -4.68
N ARG A 71 -14.87 7.72 -5.53
CA ARG A 71 -14.83 8.96 -6.29
C ARG A 71 -14.84 10.20 -5.39
N ALA A 72 -15.70 10.22 -4.37
CA ALA A 72 -15.75 11.31 -3.40
C ALA A 72 -14.42 11.45 -2.66
N PHE A 73 -13.82 10.34 -2.25
CA PHE A 73 -12.49 10.33 -1.63
C PHE A 73 -11.42 10.91 -2.55
N GLN A 74 -11.32 10.45 -3.80
CA GLN A 74 -10.33 10.97 -4.75
C GLN A 74 -10.52 12.46 -5.02
N MET A 75 -11.76 12.89 -5.23
CA MET A 75 -12.08 14.30 -5.44
C MET A 75 -11.73 15.16 -4.22
N TRP A 76 -11.97 14.68 -3.01
CA TRP A 76 -11.57 15.37 -1.78
C TRP A 76 -10.05 15.49 -1.70
N CYS A 77 -9.33 14.38 -1.91
CA CYS A 77 -7.87 14.36 -1.89
C CYS A 77 -7.26 15.32 -2.92
N ASP A 78 -7.79 15.34 -4.15
CA ASP A 78 -7.31 16.22 -5.21
C ASP A 78 -7.62 17.70 -4.91
N LYS A 79 -8.80 17.98 -4.34
CA LYS A 79 -9.23 19.34 -3.98
C LYS A 79 -8.39 19.91 -2.84
N GLU A 80 -8.21 19.15 -1.78
CA GLU A 80 -7.55 19.63 -0.56
C GLU A 80 -6.03 19.42 -0.59
N GLY A 81 -5.55 18.53 -1.47
CA GLY A 81 -4.14 18.18 -1.61
C GLY A 81 -3.65 17.22 -0.52
N PHE A 82 -4.53 16.38 0.03
CA PHE A 82 -4.18 15.39 1.06
C PHE A 82 -4.26 13.97 0.52
N PHE A 83 -3.25 13.15 0.79
CA PHE A 83 -3.23 11.74 0.37
C PHE A 83 -2.66 10.83 1.46
N PRO A 84 -3.07 9.55 1.49
CA PRO A 84 -2.50 8.54 2.38
C PRO A 84 -1.13 8.04 1.89
N TYR A 85 -0.20 7.86 2.82
CA TYR A 85 1.15 7.34 2.63
C TYR A 85 1.42 6.20 3.62
N TYR A 86 2.37 5.34 3.27
CA TYR A 86 2.78 4.23 4.15
C TYR A 86 3.62 4.72 5.33
N GLY A 87 3.02 4.90 6.51
CA GLY A 87 3.71 5.27 7.76
C GLY A 87 4.58 6.55 7.74
N TYR A 88 5.15 6.85 8.90
CA TYR A 88 5.76 8.15 9.25
C TYR A 88 7.00 8.61 8.48
N ILE A 89 7.73 7.68 7.85
CA ILE A 89 9.06 7.96 7.28
C ILE A 89 9.08 7.76 5.76
N THR A 90 7.97 7.35 5.15
CA THR A 90 7.97 7.04 3.72
C THR A 90 7.37 8.16 2.89
N THR A 91 7.95 8.36 1.70
CA THR A 91 7.37 9.20 0.65
C THR A 91 6.51 8.37 -0.30
N LYS A 92 6.15 7.13 0.07
CA LYS A 92 5.42 6.22 -0.79
C LYS A 92 3.92 6.38 -0.55
N ARG A 93 3.26 7.04 -1.50
CA ARG A 93 1.80 7.20 -1.53
C ARG A 93 1.12 5.83 -1.68
N VAL A 94 0.04 5.61 -0.94
CA VAL A 94 -0.82 4.43 -1.09
C VAL A 94 -1.57 4.54 -2.41
N HIS A 95 -1.49 3.51 -3.24
CA HIS A 95 -2.15 3.53 -4.55
C HIS A 95 -3.67 3.38 -4.39
N ILE A 96 -4.46 4.04 -5.24
CA ILE A 96 -5.93 4.01 -5.11
C ILE A 96 -6.51 2.60 -5.15
N ASN A 97 -5.96 1.71 -5.97
CA ASN A 97 -6.42 0.32 -6.00
C ASN A 97 -6.14 -0.44 -4.70
N GLN A 98 -5.14 -0.05 -3.92
CA GLN A 98 -4.89 -0.66 -2.62
C GLN A 98 -5.96 -0.19 -1.61
N ILE A 99 -6.33 1.09 -1.66
CA ILE A 99 -7.46 1.64 -0.87
C ILE A 99 -8.78 0.98 -1.27
N ARG A 100 -9.02 0.82 -2.58
CA ARG A 100 -10.20 0.11 -3.11
C ARG A 100 -10.22 -1.36 -2.67
N SER A 101 -9.08 -2.05 -2.70
CA SER A 101 -8.98 -3.44 -2.25
C SER A 101 -9.32 -3.54 -0.76
N ALA A 102 -8.69 -2.71 0.08
CA ALA A 102 -8.95 -2.67 1.52
C ALA A 102 -10.41 -2.35 1.83
N PHE A 103 -11.01 -1.37 1.13
CA PHE A 103 -12.40 -1.04 1.32
C PHE A 103 -13.32 -2.19 0.90
N ALA A 104 -13.01 -2.89 -0.18
CA ALA A 104 -13.79 -4.04 -0.62
C ALA A 104 -13.75 -5.19 0.38
N ASP A 105 -12.56 -5.50 0.91
CA ASP A 105 -12.38 -6.52 1.94
C ASP A 105 -13.12 -6.15 3.24
N TYR A 106 -13.13 -4.86 3.60
CA TYR A 106 -13.83 -4.37 4.79
C TYR A 106 -15.35 -4.36 4.61
N ALA A 107 -15.84 -3.83 3.48
CA ALA A 107 -17.27 -3.66 3.23
C ALA A 107 -18.02 -4.99 3.10
N GLN A 108 -17.34 -6.04 2.62
CA GLN A 108 -17.85 -7.40 2.37
C GLN A 108 -19.12 -7.46 1.51
N GLU A 109 -20.27 -7.08 2.06
CA GLU A 109 -21.59 -7.15 1.44
C GLU A 109 -22.17 -5.78 1.11
N GLU A 110 -21.92 -4.74 1.93
CA GLU A 110 -22.53 -3.42 1.76
C GLU A 110 -21.53 -2.28 1.96
N ALA A 111 -21.36 -1.46 0.93
CA ALA A 111 -20.52 -0.28 0.98
C ALA A 111 -21.28 0.89 1.61
N SER A 112 -20.68 1.52 2.62
CA SER A 112 -21.21 2.73 3.25
C SER A 112 -20.10 3.74 3.48
N LEU A 113 -20.47 5.03 3.51
CA LEU A 113 -19.52 6.11 3.74
C LEU A 113 -18.90 6.03 5.14
N ASP A 114 -19.71 5.71 6.15
CA ASP A 114 -19.24 5.49 7.53
C ASP A 114 -18.30 4.28 7.62
N GLY A 115 -18.60 3.20 6.90
CA GLY A 115 -17.72 2.03 6.81
C GLY A 115 -16.38 2.38 6.17
N PHE A 116 -16.38 3.23 5.14
CA PHE A 116 -15.15 3.73 4.53
C PHE A 116 -14.31 4.53 5.52
N PHE A 117 -14.91 5.48 6.24
CA PHE A 117 -14.19 6.25 7.26
C PHE A 117 -13.67 5.37 8.39
N TYR A 118 -14.47 4.41 8.86
CA TYR A 118 -14.04 3.50 9.90
C TYR A 118 -12.81 2.70 9.45
N MET A 119 -12.85 2.13 8.25
CA MET A 119 -11.72 1.42 7.65
C MET A 119 -10.48 2.33 7.59
N LEU A 120 -10.66 3.55 7.06
CA LEU A 120 -9.58 4.49 6.80
C LEU A 120 -8.85 4.96 8.08
N PHE A 121 -9.58 5.13 9.18
CA PHE A 121 -9.03 5.69 10.41
C PHE A 121 -8.73 4.65 11.50
N ASN A 122 -9.30 3.44 11.43
CA ASN A 122 -9.21 2.46 12.52
C ASN A 122 -8.68 1.09 12.08
N VAL A 123 -8.80 0.73 10.79
CA VAL A 123 -8.32 -0.56 10.29
C VAL A 123 -6.95 -0.42 9.63
N HIS A 124 -6.75 0.70 8.93
CA HIS A 124 -5.46 1.08 8.34
C HIS A 124 -4.81 2.24 9.10
N ASP A 125 -4.53 2.02 10.38
CA ASP A 125 -3.74 2.95 11.21
C ASP A 125 -2.28 3.06 10.75
N ASP A 126 -1.85 2.19 9.83
CA ASP A 126 -0.58 2.22 9.13
C ASP A 126 -0.53 3.26 7.99
N TRP A 127 -1.67 3.88 7.63
CA TRP A 127 -1.74 4.93 6.63
C TRP A 127 -1.80 6.31 7.26
N GLU A 128 -0.88 7.17 6.83
CA GLU A 128 -0.78 8.53 7.34
C GLU A 128 -1.15 9.54 6.26
N PHE A 129 -1.92 10.55 6.64
CA PHE A 129 -2.37 11.62 5.74
C PHE A 129 -1.41 12.79 5.76
N TYR A 130 -0.90 13.16 4.59
CA TYR A 130 0.02 14.28 4.44
C TYR A 130 -0.54 15.36 3.52
N ASP A 131 -0.30 16.62 3.88
CA ASP A 131 -0.48 17.77 2.99
C ASP A 131 0.60 17.70 1.90
N THR A 132 0.17 17.54 0.66
CA THR A 132 1.05 17.51 -0.53
C THR A 132 1.17 18.87 -1.20
N THR A 133 0.57 19.90 -0.62
CA THR A 133 0.65 21.29 -1.10
C THR A 133 1.78 22.06 -0.41
N GLN A 134 2.07 23.26 -0.91
CA GLN A 134 2.97 24.21 -0.24
C GLN A 134 2.24 25.18 0.69
N GLN A 135 0.96 24.92 0.99
CA GLN A 135 0.19 25.81 1.84
C GLN A 135 0.65 25.66 3.30
N HIS A 136 0.82 26.79 3.98
CA HIS A 136 1.07 26.78 5.42
C HIS A 136 -0.26 26.56 6.14
N ARG A 137 -0.57 25.29 6.41
CA ARG A 137 -1.74 24.85 7.19
C ARG A 137 -1.27 24.17 8.47
N GLU A 138 -1.90 24.49 9.60
CA GLU A 138 -1.74 23.70 10.82
C GLU A 138 -2.55 22.42 10.64
N PHE A 139 -1.89 21.35 10.19
CA PHE A 139 -2.47 20.01 10.09
C PHE A 139 -1.71 19.08 11.04
N ASP A 140 -2.37 18.68 12.13
CA ASP A 140 -1.87 17.71 13.09
C ASP A 140 -2.54 16.33 12.86
N CYS A 141 -1.78 15.34 12.38
CA CYS A 141 -2.30 14.01 12.06
C CYS A 141 -2.96 13.30 13.25
N ASP A 142 -2.66 13.73 14.49
CA ASP A 142 -3.22 13.15 15.72
C ASP A 142 -4.45 13.90 16.22
N SER A 143 -4.88 14.95 15.52
CA SER A 143 -6.03 15.76 15.91
C SER A 143 -7.34 15.19 15.37
N MET A 144 -8.28 14.90 16.29
CA MET A 144 -9.67 14.53 15.97
C MET A 144 -10.37 15.57 15.06
N TYR A 145 -9.86 16.81 15.04
CA TYR A 145 -10.31 17.86 14.12
C TYR A 145 -10.10 17.48 12.65
N ASN A 146 -8.97 16.84 12.32
CA ASN A 146 -8.61 16.50 10.95
C ASN A 146 -9.42 15.33 10.40
N SER A 147 -9.70 14.31 11.21
CA SER A 147 -10.60 13.22 10.82
C SER A 147 -12.03 13.73 10.58
N ASN A 148 -12.52 14.63 11.43
CA ASN A 148 -13.83 15.26 11.25
C ASN A 148 -13.88 16.15 9.99
N TRP A 149 -12.83 16.92 9.73
CA TRP A 149 -12.73 17.77 8.56
C TRP A 149 -12.72 16.96 7.25
N LEU A 150 -11.94 15.87 7.19
CA LEU A 150 -11.97 14.94 6.08
C LEU A 150 -13.36 14.35 5.90
N ALA A 151 -13.96 13.81 6.97
CA ALA A 151 -15.27 13.19 6.92
C ALA A 151 -16.35 14.15 6.42
N GLN A 152 -16.36 15.39 6.90
CA GLN A 152 -17.28 16.43 6.47
C GLN A 152 -17.08 16.77 4.99
N GLY A 153 -15.85 17.10 4.58
CA GLY A 153 -15.57 17.50 3.20
C GLY A 153 -15.85 16.39 2.19
N MET A 154 -15.55 15.13 2.53
CA MET A 154 -15.87 13.99 1.68
C MET A 154 -17.37 13.71 1.63
N THR A 155 -18.09 13.87 2.75
CA THR A 155 -19.56 13.72 2.79
C THR A 155 -20.27 14.76 1.92
N GLU A 156 -19.80 16.01 1.96
CA GLU A 156 -20.31 17.08 1.09
C GLU A 156 -20.15 16.73 -0.39
N ILE A 157 -18.97 16.23 -0.78
CA ILE A 157 -18.72 15.80 -2.17
C ILE A 157 -19.62 14.61 -2.52
N TYR A 158 -19.68 13.60 -1.67
CA TYR A 158 -20.49 12.40 -1.90
C TYR A 158 -21.97 12.73 -2.16
N ASN A 159 -22.55 13.66 -1.40
CA ASN A 159 -23.94 14.08 -1.56
C ASN A 159 -24.23 14.83 -2.89
N THR A 160 -23.20 15.13 -3.68
CA THR A 160 -23.33 15.74 -5.02
C THR A 160 -23.16 14.74 -6.18
N LEU A 161 -22.82 13.49 -5.88
CA LEU A 161 -22.61 12.40 -6.85
C LEU A 161 -23.88 11.59 -7.07
#